data_AF-I7MHA5-F1
#
_entry.id   AF-I7MHA5-F1
#
_cell.length_a   1.000
_cell.length_b   1.000
_cell.length_c   1.000
_cell.angle_alpha   90.00
_cell.angle_beta   90.00
_cell.angle_gamma   90.00
#
_symmetry.space_group_name_H-M   'P 1'
#
loop_
_entity.id
_entity.type
_entity.pdbx_description
1 polymer ?
#
loop_
_entity_poly.entity_id
_entity_poly.type
_entity_poly.pdbx_seq_one_letter_code
_entity_poly.pdbx_strand_id
1 'polypeptide(L)'
;MSQNKFSEFGDYVEKKSKQYDFPKYIRIINLGIGGLLIFIGIWKIITLQIFTNILTLKFFNVFVPFFFILFGGILLLSELKPELIIEYLKILKTYIGLGSFYLFLSSLTVYNVEQETNAILGWIYGIILFTVGVYYIILHFISKQKEQNESASSSFSAPLV
;
A
#
# COMPACT_ATOMS: atom_id res chain seq x y z
N MET A 1 7.24 37.68 4.99
CA MET A 1 8.31 36.84 4.42
C MET A 1 8.01 35.33 4.42
N SER A 2 6.87 34.86 4.96
CA SER A 2 6.54 33.41 5.05
C SER A 2 5.70 32.85 3.90
N GLN A 3 5.12 33.68 3.02
CA GLN A 3 4.20 33.18 1.98
C GLN A 3 4.89 32.63 0.72
N ASN A 4 6.09 33.10 0.37
CA ASN A 4 6.82 32.62 -0.83
C ASN A 4 7.34 31.18 -0.72
N LYS A 5 7.59 30.67 0.49
CA LYS A 5 8.00 29.26 0.66
C LYS A 5 6.85 28.28 0.42
N PHE A 6 5.60 28.72 0.62
CA PHE A 6 4.43 27.86 0.48
C PHE A 6 4.03 27.69 -0.99
N SER A 7 4.21 28.73 -1.82
CA SER A 7 3.95 28.66 -3.27
C SER A 7 4.99 27.81 -4.00
N GLU A 8 6.29 27.98 -3.70
CA GLU A 8 7.33 27.12 -4.29
C GLU A 8 7.12 25.65 -3.89
N PHE A 9 6.74 25.38 -2.64
CA PHE A 9 6.46 24.02 -2.20
C PHE A 9 5.27 23.38 -2.93
N GLY A 10 4.23 24.16 -3.23
CA GLY A 10 3.10 23.72 -4.05
C GLY A 10 3.54 23.25 -5.44
N ASP A 11 4.37 24.05 -6.13
CA ASP A 11 4.90 23.70 -7.45
C ASP A 11 5.82 22.47 -7.42
N TYR A 12 6.62 22.29 -6.36
CA TYR A 12 7.45 21.09 -6.18
C TYR A 12 6.62 19.82 -5.96
N VAL A 13 5.52 19.91 -5.20
CA VAL A 13 4.61 18.79 -4.94
C VAL A 13 3.84 18.42 -6.20
N GLU A 14 3.36 19.40 -6.96
CA GLU A 14 2.62 19.19 -8.21
C GLU A 14 3.49 18.55 -9.30
N LYS A 15 4.76 18.95 -9.41
CA LYS A 15 5.69 18.35 -10.39
C LYS A 15 6.05 16.91 -10.06
N LYS A 16 6.13 16.54 -8.77
CA LYS A 16 6.35 15.15 -8.33
C LYS A 16 5.08 14.29 -8.36
N SER A 17 3.89 14.87 -8.19
CA SER A 17 2.63 14.11 -8.27
C SER A 17 2.39 13.59 -9.69
N LYS A 18 2.67 14.40 -10.72
CA LYS A 18 2.64 13.98 -12.13
C LYS A 18 3.62 12.87 -12.49
N GLN A 19 4.69 12.70 -11.71
CA GLN A 19 5.71 11.67 -11.96
C GLN A 19 5.27 10.28 -11.43
N TYR A 20 4.27 10.23 -10.55
CA TYR A 20 3.75 8.99 -9.95
C TYR A 20 2.29 8.72 -10.35
N ASP A 21 1.93 9.01 -11.60
CA ASP A 21 0.65 8.58 -12.14
C ASP A 21 0.68 7.06 -12.35
N PHE A 22 0.25 6.33 -11.32
CA PHE A 22 0.01 4.90 -11.46
C PHE A 22 -1.00 4.66 -12.58
N PRO A 23 -0.83 3.59 -13.37
CA PRO A 23 -1.84 3.18 -14.33
C PRO A 23 -3.22 3.07 -13.67
N LYS A 24 -4.26 3.51 -14.37
CA LYS A 24 -5.65 3.56 -13.85
C LYS A 24 -6.11 2.22 -13.25
N TYR A 25 -5.66 1.09 -13.79
CA TYR A 25 -6.00 -0.24 -13.28
C TYR A 25 -5.39 -0.53 -11.91
N ILE A 26 -4.16 -0.07 -11.64
CA ILE A 26 -3.49 -0.22 -10.34
C ILE A 26 -4.27 0.51 -9.26
N ARG A 27 -4.70 1.74 -9.55
CA ARG A 27 -5.50 2.55 -8.66
C ARG A 27 -6.82 1.88 -8.28
N ILE A 28 -7.50 1.26 -9.26
CA ILE A 28 -8.74 0.51 -9.02
C ILE A 28 -8.49 -0.72 -8.14
N ILE A 29 -7.40 -1.46 -8.38
CA ILE A 29 -7.03 -2.63 -7.58
C ILE A 29 -6.76 -2.21 -6.13
N ASN A 30 -5.96 -1.17 -5.91
CA ASN A 30 -5.64 -0.66 -4.58
C ASN A 30 -6.89 -0.16 -3.85
N LEU A 31 -7.81 0.51 -4.56
CA LEU A 31 -9.06 0.98 -4.00
C LEU A 31 -9.98 -0.19 -3.60
N GLY A 32 -10.05 -1.22 -4.44
CA GLY A 32 -10.79 -2.45 -4.14
C GLY A 32 -10.22 -3.19 -2.94
N ILE A 33 -8.90 -3.37 -2.87
CA ILE A 33 -8.24 -4.02 -1.74
C ILE A 33 -8.39 -3.20 -0.46
N GLY A 34 -8.23 -1.88 -0.53
CA GLY A 34 -8.41 -0.99 0.63
C GLY A 34 -9.82 -1.07 1.21
N GLY A 35 -10.84 -1.03 0.34
CA GLY A 35 -12.23 -1.21 0.74
C GLY A 35 -12.51 -2.59 1.35
N LEU A 36 -11.97 -3.65 0.73
CA LEU A 36 -12.09 -5.02 1.22
C LEU A 36 -11.49 -5.19 2.63
N LEU A 37 -10.29 -4.63 2.87
CA LEU A 37 -9.63 -4.70 4.18
C LEU A 37 -10.43 -4.01 5.28
N ILE A 38 -11.00 -2.84 4.99
CA ILE A 38 -11.88 -2.14 5.95
C ILE A 38 -13.12 -2.98 6.24
N PHE A 39 -13.76 -3.52 5.20
CA PHE A 39 -14.95 -4.37 5.35
C PHE A 39 -14.65 -5.61 6.22
N ILE A 40 -13.55 -6.33 5.93
CA ILE A 40 -13.11 -7.49 6.72
C ILE A 40 -12.80 -7.09 8.16
N GLY A 41 -12.12 -5.95 8.38
CA GLY A 41 -11.82 -5.46 9.72
C GLY A 41 -13.08 -5.16 10.53
N ILE A 42 -14.07 -4.46 9.94
CA ILE A 42 -15.36 -4.18 10.59
C ILE A 42 -16.11 -5.47 10.88
N TRP A 43 -16.19 -6.38 9.90
CA TRP A 43 -16.85 -7.68 10.05
C TRP A 43 -16.25 -8.49 11.21
N LYS A 44 -14.91 -8.52 11.30
CA LYS A 44 -14.20 -9.19 12.40
C LYS A 44 -14.51 -8.55 13.75
N ILE A 45 -14.59 -7.22 13.85
CA ILE A 45 -14.97 -6.54 15.11
C ILE A 45 -16.38 -6.92 15.54
N ILE A 46 -17.34 -6.95 14.60
CA ILE A 46 -18.74 -7.32 14.89
C ILE A 46 -18.85 -8.80 15.31
N THR A 47 -18.09 -9.67 14.65
CA THR A 47 -18.10 -11.12 14.91
C THR A 47 -17.30 -11.48 16.17
N LEU A 48 -16.35 -10.62 16.57
CA LEU A 48 -15.64 -10.76 17.83
C LEU A 48 -16.67 -10.69 18.95
N GLN A 49 -16.98 -11.83 19.57
CA GLN A 49 -17.76 -11.86 20.80
C GLN A 49 -16.88 -11.31 21.94
N ILE A 50 -16.72 -9.99 21.98
CA ILE A 50 -15.89 -9.26 22.96
C ILE A 50 -16.30 -9.59 24.41
N PHE A 51 -17.52 -10.07 24.61
CA PHE A 51 -18.13 -10.25 25.92
C PHE A 51 -18.19 -11.68 26.46
N THR A 52 -17.87 -12.73 25.67
CA THR A 52 -18.11 -14.11 26.14
C THR A 52 -16.89 -14.80 26.76
N ASN A 53 -15.64 -14.42 26.45
CA ASN A 53 -14.46 -15.09 27.00
C ASN A 53 -13.20 -14.18 27.11
N ILE A 54 -13.21 -13.27 28.08
CA ILE A 54 -12.07 -12.39 28.41
C ILE A 54 -10.78 -13.16 28.77
N LEU A 55 -10.89 -14.40 29.26
CA LEU A 55 -9.75 -15.21 29.70
C LEU A 55 -8.98 -15.91 28.56
N THR A 56 -9.58 -16.08 27.37
CA THR A 56 -8.94 -16.74 26.21
C THR A 56 -8.73 -15.81 25.02
N LEU A 57 -9.12 -14.53 25.13
CA LEU A 57 -8.87 -13.54 24.10
C LEU A 57 -7.36 -13.24 24.03
N LYS A 58 -6.69 -13.85 23.06
CA LYS A 58 -5.34 -13.46 22.67
C LYS A 58 -5.39 -12.00 22.26
N PHE A 59 -4.63 -11.14 22.95
CA PHE A 59 -4.52 -9.70 22.69
C PHE A 59 -4.49 -9.40 21.18
N PHE A 60 -3.69 -10.16 20.43
CA PHE A 60 -3.53 -10.01 18.98
C PHE A 60 -4.85 -10.06 18.19
N ASN A 61 -5.84 -10.86 18.59
CA ASN A 61 -7.12 -11.00 17.87
C ASN A 61 -7.98 -9.74 17.95
N VAL A 62 -7.78 -8.92 18.99
CA VAL A 62 -8.47 -7.63 19.13
C VAL A 62 -7.80 -6.59 18.24
N PHE A 63 -6.47 -6.57 18.12
CA PHE A 63 -5.73 -5.53 17.38
C PHE A 63 -5.71 -5.73 15.87
N VAL A 64 -5.68 -6.98 15.38
CA VAL A 64 -5.59 -7.26 13.93
C VAL A 64 -6.75 -6.62 13.13
N PRO A 65 -8.01 -6.69 13.56
CA PRO A 65 -9.11 -6.01 12.86
C PRO A 65 -8.91 -4.49 12.75
N PHE A 66 -8.39 -3.84 13.82
CA PHE A 66 -8.05 -2.41 13.76
C PHE A 66 -6.94 -2.12 12.78
N PHE A 67 -5.92 -2.98 12.70
CA PHE A 67 -4.87 -2.85 11.69
C PHE A 67 -5.42 -2.97 10.27
N PHE A 68 -6.36 -3.86 10.00
CA PHE A 68 -6.99 -3.94 8.67
C PHE A 68 -7.78 -2.68 8.31
N ILE A 69 -8.51 -2.10 9.26
CA ILE A 69 -9.22 -0.83 9.04
C ILE A 69 -8.22 0.31 8.81
N LEU A 70 -7.19 0.41 9.65
CA LEU A 70 -6.16 1.44 9.56
C LEU A 70 -5.42 1.37 8.23
N PHE A 71 -4.88 0.19 7.89
CA PHE A 71 -4.10 -0.01 6.68
C PHE A 71 -4.94 0.03 5.40
N GLY A 72 -6.18 -0.48 5.44
CA GLY A 72 -7.14 -0.29 4.36
C GLY A 72 -7.48 1.19 4.15
N GLY A 73 -7.64 1.94 5.24
CA GLY A 73 -7.86 3.39 5.21
C GLY A 73 -6.68 4.16 4.63
N ILE A 74 -5.45 3.81 5.04
CA ILE A 74 -4.22 4.38 4.46
C ILE A 74 -4.15 4.11 2.96
N LEU A 75 -4.48 2.88 2.54
CA LEU A 75 -4.48 2.50 1.13
C LEU A 75 -5.52 3.30 0.32
N LEU A 76 -6.75 3.42 0.82
CA LEU A 76 -7.78 4.27 0.20
C LEU A 76 -7.35 5.73 0.14
N LEU A 77 -6.81 6.27 1.23
CA LEU A 77 -6.36 7.66 1.30
C LEU A 77 -5.22 7.92 0.31
N SER A 78 -4.34 6.94 0.10
CA SER A 78 -3.24 7.03 -0.87
C SER A 78 -3.68 7.17 -2.31
N GLU A 79 -4.87 6.66 -2.63
CA GLU A 79 -5.47 6.75 -3.95
C GLU A 79 -6.43 7.94 -4.09
N LEU A 80 -7.13 8.33 -3.03
CA LEU A 80 -8.09 9.45 -3.08
C LEU A 80 -7.42 10.81 -2.93
N LYS A 81 -6.40 10.91 -2.06
CA LYS A 81 -5.66 12.15 -1.75
C LYS A 81 -4.16 11.87 -1.77
N PRO A 82 -3.55 11.70 -2.95
CA PRO A 82 -2.13 11.36 -3.06
C PRO A 82 -1.22 12.41 -2.42
N GLU A 83 -1.62 13.67 -2.41
CA GLU A 83 -0.89 14.81 -1.81
C GLU A 83 -0.59 14.59 -0.32
N LEU A 84 -1.59 14.16 0.47
CA LEU A 84 -1.41 13.90 1.90
C LEU A 84 -0.44 12.74 2.14
N ILE A 85 -0.55 11.68 1.34
CA ILE A 85 0.32 10.51 1.49
C ILE A 85 1.76 10.80 1.02
N ILE A 86 1.95 11.69 0.05
CA ILE A 86 3.30 12.15 -0.35
C ILE A 86 3.99 12.90 0.79
N GLU A 87 3.24 13.61 1.64
CA GLU A 87 3.78 14.34 2.77
C GLU A 87 4.25 13.39 3.88
N TYR A 88 3.40 12.45 4.30
CA TYR A 88 3.63 11.61 5.49
C TYR A 88 4.19 10.21 5.19
N LEU A 89 3.90 9.63 4.03
CA LEU A 89 4.10 8.22 3.71
C LEU A 89 4.73 8.04 2.31
N LYS A 90 5.85 8.72 2.07
CA LYS A 90 6.62 8.66 0.80
C LYS A 90 6.95 7.23 0.36
N ILE A 91 7.16 6.32 1.30
CA ILE A 91 7.46 4.90 1.03
C ILE A 91 6.31 4.25 0.25
N LEU A 92 5.05 4.52 0.59
CA LEU A 92 3.89 3.92 -0.09
C LEU A 92 3.74 4.40 -1.55
N LYS A 93 4.41 5.48 -1.96
CA LYS A 93 4.40 5.90 -3.38
C LYS A 93 5.42 5.16 -4.23
N THR A 94 6.33 4.41 -3.62
CA THR A 94 7.31 3.61 -4.37
C THR A 94 6.77 2.20 -4.62
N TYR A 95 7.06 1.62 -5.79
CA TYR A 95 6.71 0.23 -6.10
C TYR A 95 7.22 -0.76 -5.04
N ILE A 96 8.46 -0.54 -4.55
CA ILE A 96 9.05 -1.37 -3.50
C ILE A 96 8.32 -1.24 -2.16
N GLY A 97 7.95 -0.02 -1.76
CA GLY A 97 7.24 0.21 -0.51
C GLY A 97 5.81 -0.31 -0.54
N LEU A 98 5.09 -0.11 -1.64
CA LEU A 98 3.75 -0.66 -1.85
C LEU A 98 3.80 -2.19 -1.89
N GLY A 99 4.78 -2.78 -2.57
CA GLY A 99 5.00 -4.24 -2.59
C GLY A 99 5.28 -4.81 -1.20
N SER A 100 6.17 -4.16 -0.44
CA SER A 100 6.51 -4.55 0.94
C SER A 100 5.29 -4.45 1.87
N PHE A 101 4.48 -3.41 1.69
CA PHE A 101 3.23 -3.22 2.43
C PHE A 101 2.22 -4.35 2.15
N TYR A 102 2.06 -4.75 0.88
CA TYR A 102 1.21 -5.88 0.52
C TYR A 102 1.71 -7.22 1.06
N LEU A 103 3.04 -7.46 1.08
CA LEU A 103 3.61 -8.64 1.72
C LEU A 103 3.35 -8.67 3.22
N PHE A 104 3.49 -7.53 3.89
CA PHE A 104 3.17 -7.40 5.31
C PHE A 104 1.68 -7.71 5.56
N LEU A 105 0.76 -7.13 4.78
CA LEU A 105 -0.68 -7.41 4.89
C LEU A 105 -1.00 -8.88 4.62
N SER A 106 -0.32 -9.51 3.67
CA SER A 106 -0.45 -10.95 3.41
C SER A 106 -0.05 -11.77 4.63
N SER A 107 1.10 -11.50 5.24
CA SER A 107 1.54 -12.21 6.46
C SER A 107 0.56 -12.03 7.62
N LEU A 108 0.00 -10.83 7.79
CA LEU A 108 -0.97 -10.53 8.83
C LEU A 108 -2.28 -11.30 8.61
N THR A 109 -2.68 -11.48 7.36
CA THR A 109 -3.87 -12.22 6.97
C THR A 109 -3.70 -13.72 7.23
N VAL A 110 -2.57 -14.31 6.83
CA VAL A 110 -2.27 -15.73 7.04
C VAL A 110 -2.17 -16.08 8.53
N TYR A 111 -1.57 -15.21 9.35
CA TYR A 111 -1.51 -15.44 10.79
C TYR A 111 -2.90 -15.49 11.45
N ASN A 112 -3.84 -14.66 10.97
CA ASN A 112 -5.19 -14.60 11.52
C ASN A 112 -6.05 -15.80 11.07
N VAL A 113 -5.75 -16.38 9.91
CA VAL A 113 -6.45 -17.53 9.33
C VAL A 113 -6.37 -18.79 10.19
N GLU A 114 -5.24 -19.02 10.87
CA GLU A 114 -5.06 -20.20 11.72
C GLU A 114 -6.02 -20.25 12.92
N GLN A 115 -6.69 -19.14 13.23
CA GLN A 115 -7.55 -19.02 14.41
C GLN A 115 -9.05 -18.94 14.10
N GLU A 116 -9.46 -18.96 12.83
CA GLU A 116 -10.85 -18.77 12.43
C GLU A 116 -11.48 -19.98 11.72
N THR A 117 -12.79 -20.14 11.90
CA THR A 117 -13.63 -21.17 11.25
C THR A 117 -13.66 -21.05 9.73
N ASN A 118 -13.35 -19.88 9.17
CA ASN A 118 -13.31 -19.60 7.74
C ASN A 118 -11.88 -19.49 7.21
N ALA A 119 -11.02 -20.42 7.62
CA ALA A 119 -9.60 -20.42 7.26
C ALA A 119 -9.36 -20.32 5.73
N ILE A 120 -10.24 -20.93 4.93
CA ILE A 120 -10.15 -20.94 3.46
C ILE A 120 -10.19 -19.52 2.87
N LEU A 121 -11.08 -18.66 3.36
CA LEU A 121 -11.24 -17.31 2.82
C LEU A 121 -10.00 -16.45 3.08
N GLY A 122 -9.45 -16.49 4.28
CA GLY A 122 -8.25 -15.70 4.56
C GLY A 122 -7.00 -16.24 3.86
N TRP A 123 -6.90 -17.56 3.57
CA TRP A 123 -5.86 -18.07 2.68
C TRP A 123 -5.97 -17.50 1.26
N ILE A 124 -7.19 -17.44 0.71
CA ILE A 124 -7.44 -16.86 -0.62
C ILE A 124 -6.99 -15.40 -0.65
N TYR A 125 -7.41 -14.58 0.33
CA TYR A 125 -6.99 -13.18 0.39
C TYR A 125 -5.49 -13.02 0.64
N GLY A 126 -4.90 -13.86 1.51
CA GLY A 126 -3.46 -13.87 1.77
C GLY A 126 -2.64 -14.12 0.51
N ILE A 127 -3.04 -15.10 -0.31
CA ILE A 127 -2.39 -15.43 -1.59
C ILE A 127 -2.54 -14.28 -2.60
N ILE A 128 -3.72 -13.66 -2.68
CA ILE A 128 -3.95 -12.51 -3.57
C ILE A 128 -3.03 -11.36 -3.18
N LEU A 129 -2.99 -10.99 -1.88
CA LEU A 129 -2.14 -9.91 -1.37
C LEU A 129 -0.65 -10.23 -1.58
N PHE A 130 -0.25 -11.49 -1.36
CA PHE A 130 1.13 -11.93 -1.59
C PHE A 130 1.52 -11.75 -3.06
N THR A 131 0.68 -12.23 -3.97
CA THR A 131 0.92 -12.18 -5.42
C THR A 131 1.01 -10.74 -5.90
N VAL A 132 0.10 -9.88 -5.43
CA VAL A 132 0.11 -8.43 -5.72
C VAL A 132 1.40 -7.79 -5.17
N GLY A 133 1.80 -8.12 -3.94
CA GLY A 133 3.04 -7.62 -3.34
C GLY A 133 4.29 -7.99 -4.14
N VAL A 134 4.41 -9.26 -4.53
CA VAL A 134 5.51 -9.74 -5.39
C VAL A 134 5.49 -9.04 -6.75
N TYR A 135 4.32 -8.88 -7.36
CA TYR A 135 4.17 -8.18 -8.64
C TYR A 135 4.70 -6.74 -8.57
N TYR A 136 4.37 -5.99 -7.52
CA TYR A 136 4.89 -4.63 -7.32
C TYR A 136 6.41 -4.59 -7.14
N ILE A 137 6.99 -5.56 -6.44
CA ILE A 137 8.44 -5.64 -6.28
C ILE A 137 9.11 -5.91 -7.63
N ILE A 138 8.55 -6.80 -8.45
CA ILE A 138 9.06 -7.06 -9.80
C ILE A 138 8.99 -5.80 -10.66
N LEU A 139 7.87 -5.08 -10.64
CA LEU A 139 7.73 -3.81 -11.37
C LEU A 139 8.78 -2.77 -10.94
N HIS A 140 9.12 -2.72 -9.65
CA HIS A 140 10.17 -1.83 -9.16
C HIS A 140 11.51 -2.07 -9.85
N PHE A 141 11.93 -3.34 -9.96
CA PHE A 141 13.20 -3.69 -10.60
C PHE A 141 13.19 -3.42 -12.11
N ILE A 142 12.07 -3.71 -12.78
CA ILE A 142 11.91 -3.43 -14.22
C ILE A 142 11.99 -1.93 -14.50
N SER A 143 11.26 -1.10 -13.72
CA SER A 143 11.28 0.36 -13.90
C SER A 143 12.67 0.94 -13.64
N LYS A 144 13.38 0.47 -12.61
CA LYS A 144 14.74 0.92 -12.29
C LYS A 144 15.74 0.62 -13.41
N GLN A 145 15.60 -0.53 -14.07
CA GLN A 145 16.47 -0.90 -15.19
C GLN A 145 16.24 -0.02 -16.42
N LYS A 146 14.98 0.35 -16.70
CA LYS A 146 14.64 1.22 -17.83
C LYS A 146 15.29 2.60 -17.71
N GLU A 147 15.25 3.20 -16.53
CA GLU A 147 15.84 4.53 -16.27
C GLU A 147 17.38 4.54 -16.46
N GLN A 148 18.06 3.46 -16.09
CA GLN A 148 19.52 3.34 -16.27
C GLN A 148 19.93 3.23 -17.74
N ASN A 149 19.17 2.50 -18.54
CA ASN A 149 19.47 2.32 -19.97
C ASN A 149 19.26 3.61 -20.77
N GLU A 150 18.23 4.40 -20.45
CA GLU A 150 17.97 5.69 -21.10
C GLU A 150 19.09 6.71 -20.76
N SER A 151 19.56 6.72 -19.52
CA SER A 151 20.67 7.58 -19.07
C SER A 151 22.02 7.24 -19.73
N ALA A 152 22.28 5.95 -20.00
CA ALA A 152 23.47 5.54 -20.72
C ALA A 152 23.43 5.98 -22.20
N SER A 153 22.26 5.91 -22.84
CA SER A 153 22.10 6.27 -24.26
C SER A 153 22.24 7.76 -24.55
N SER A 154 21.85 8.64 -23.61
CA SER A 154 21.99 10.10 -23.75
C SER A 154 23.42 10.60 -23.51
N SER A 155 24.23 9.86 -22.75
CA SER A 155 25.65 10.19 -22.55
C SER A 155 26.52 9.86 -23.78
N PHE A 156 26.09 8.93 -24.63
CA PHE A 156 26.82 8.51 -25.83
C PHE A 156 26.61 9.45 -27.04
N SER A 157 25.57 10.27 -27.02
CA SER A 157 25.25 11.23 -28.08
C SER A 157 25.78 12.65 -27.83
N ALA A 158 26.64 12.85 -26.82
CA ALA A 158 27.33 14.12 -26.62
C ALA A 158 28.31 14.38 -27.80
N PRO A 159 28.13 15.45 -28.59
CA PRO A 159 29.01 15.75 -29.70
C PRO A 159 30.42 16.05 -29.19
N LEU A 160 31.42 15.42 -29.80
CA LEU A 160 32.82 15.81 -29.66
C LEU A 160 32.97 17.22 -30.22
N VAL A 161 33.03 18.21 -29.32
CA VAL A 161 33.43 19.59 -29.64
C VAL A 161 34.92 19.73 -29.38
#